data_AF-A0A933JMQ9-F1
#
_entry.id   AF-A0A933JMQ9-F1
#
_cell.length_a   1.000
_cell.length_b   1.000
_cell.length_c   1.000
_cell.angle_alpha   90.00
_cell.angle_beta   90.00
_cell.angle_gamma   90.00
#
_symmetry.space_group_name_H-M   'P 1'
#
loop_
_entity.id
_entity.type
_entity.pdbx_description
1 polymer ?
#
loop_
_entity_poly.entity_id
_entity_poly.type
_entity_poly.pdbx_seq_one_letter_code
_entity_poly.pdbx_strand_id
1 'polypeptide(L)'
;MRTSRRQFIAASVGSALVWTADPARADPPPDRVAWWNSLSPEDKAELRERLKRWKAMPAEKRQEILEAAQKLHALEPREREAVRDSFRRYRGFGPRDRARMRRNYDEFRKLPPDERHRLKKLAMKFGELSPEDKAKLIERINRWRDLTPEQKQKLRKRIRARRQGNQ
;
A
#
# COMPACT_ATOMS: atom_id res chain seq x y z
N MET A 1 17.93 18.89 16.40
CA MET A 1 16.56 18.33 16.54
C MET A 1 16.20 17.55 15.28
N ARG A 2 16.18 16.22 15.33
CA ARG A 2 15.91 15.33 14.18
C ARG A 2 14.41 15.01 14.11
N THR A 3 13.64 15.75 13.31
CA THR A 3 12.27 15.36 12.98
C THR A 3 12.31 14.20 11.99
N SER A 4 12.08 13.00 12.52
CA SER A 4 11.88 11.78 11.73
C SER A 4 10.55 11.87 10.99
N ARG A 5 10.54 12.50 9.82
CA ARG A 5 9.43 12.38 8.85
C ARG A 5 9.50 10.98 8.24
N ARG A 6 9.00 9.99 8.98
CA ARG A 6 8.62 8.68 8.41
C ARG A 6 7.35 8.91 7.60
N GLN A 7 7.53 9.37 6.37
CA GLN A 7 6.46 9.36 5.38
C GLN A 7 6.06 7.89 5.17
N PHE A 8 4.97 7.47 5.78
CA PHE A 8 4.24 6.31 5.29
C PHE A 8 3.64 6.75 3.97
N ILE A 9 4.35 6.45 2.87
CA ILE A 9 3.72 6.36 1.56
C ILE A 9 2.66 5.29 1.74
N ALA A 10 1.41 5.71 1.97
CA ALA A 10 0.25 4.87 1.74
C ALA A 10 0.45 4.33 0.34
N ALA A 11 0.77 3.03 0.24
CA ALA A 11 1.17 2.36 -0.98
C ALA A 11 0.09 2.64 -2.03
N SER A 12 0.35 3.66 -2.83
CA SER A 12 -0.53 4.17 -3.86
C SER A 12 -0.23 3.38 -5.12
N VAL A 13 -0.30 2.06 -5.02
CA VAL A 13 -0.17 1.16 -6.16
C VAL A 13 -1.20 0.05 -6.01
N GLY A 14 -2.47 0.44 -5.88
CA GLY A 14 -3.49 -0.35 -6.55
C GLY A 14 -3.58 0.12 -7.98
N SER A 15 -2.68 -0.43 -8.76
CA SER A 15 -2.89 -0.73 -10.16
C SER A 15 -2.06 -1.95 -10.43
N ALA A 16 -2.78 -3.04 -10.69
CA ALA A 16 -2.26 -4.33 -11.10
C ALA A 16 -1.49 -4.18 -12.41
N LEU A 17 -0.24 -3.72 -12.30
CA LEU A 17 0.86 -3.82 -13.26
C LEU A 17 2.13 -3.35 -12.57
N VAL A 18 2.39 -3.99 -11.43
CA VAL A 18 3.75 -3.99 -10.97
C VAL A 18 4.47 -5.02 -11.81
N TRP A 19 5.28 -4.51 -12.73
CA TRP A 19 6.57 -5.06 -13.12
C TRP A 19 6.87 -6.38 -12.40
N THR A 20 6.80 -7.51 -13.12
CA THR A 20 7.41 -8.75 -12.64
C THR A 20 8.93 -8.72 -12.80
N ALA A 21 9.53 -7.58 -13.18
CA ALA A 21 10.94 -7.34 -12.92
C ALA A 21 11.07 -6.92 -11.46
N ASP A 22 11.82 -7.71 -10.71
CA ASP A 22 12.28 -7.35 -9.39
C ASP A 22 12.76 -5.89 -9.41
N PRO A 23 12.21 -4.97 -8.59
CA PRO A 23 12.74 -3.63 -8.48
C PRO A 23 14.17 -3.59 -7.90
N ALA A 24 14.74 -4.74 -7.53
CA ALA A 24 16.18 -4.93 -7.29
C ALA A 24 17.04 -4.86 -8.57
N ARG A 25 16.47 -4.91 -9.79
CA ARG A 25 17.22 -4.56 -11.01
C ARG A 25 17.13 -3.05 -11.25
N ALA A 26 18.31 -2.45 -11.20
CA ALA A 26 18.67 -1.07 -11.42
C ALA A 26 17.99 -0.43 -12.65
N ASP A 27 18.18 0.89 -12.78
CA ASP A 27 17.90 1.63 -14.00
C ASP A 27 18.29 0.82 -15.26
N PRO A 28 17.51 0.90 -16.35
CA PRO A 28 17.82 0.13 -17.55
C PRO A 28 19.28 0.40 -17.95
N PRO A 29 20.08 -0.66 -18.18
CA PRO A 29 21.49 -0.51 -18.47
C PRO A 29 21.68 0.43 -19.68
N PRO A 30 22.75 1.23 -19.70
CA PRO A 30 22.96 2.25 -20.71
C PRO A 30 22.94 1.66 -22.13
N ASP A 31 23.42 0.43 -22.30
CA ASP A 31 23.26 -0.34 -23.53
C ASP A 31 22.14 -1.38 -23.43
N ARG A 32 20.99 -1.05 -24.00
CA ARG A 32 19.81 -1.91 -24.03
C ARG A 32 19.92 -3.07 -25.03
N VAL A 33 20.72 -2.91 -26.08
CA VAL A 33 20.89 -3.93 -27.12
C VAL A 33 21.79 -5.04 -26.62
N ALA A 34 22.94 -4.68 -26.02
CA ALA A 34 23.81 -5.64 -25.36
C ALA A 34 23.09 -6.36 -24.21
N TRP A 35 22.35 -5.62 -23.38
CA TRP A 35 21.53 -6.21 -22.31
C TRP A 35 20.51 -7.19 -22.87
N TRP A 36 19.73 -6.82 -23.89
CA TRP A 36 18.77 -7.71 -24.50
C TRP A 36 19.44 -8.97 -25.04
N ASN A 37 20.57 -8.84 -25.73
CA ASN A 37 21.30 -9.97 -26.28
C ASN A 37 21.81 -10.92 -25.19
N SER A 38 22.20 -10.40 -24.02
CA SER A 38 22.64 -11.18 -22.85
C SER A 38 21.53 -11.95 -22.12
N LEU A 39 20.24 -11.68 -22.40
CA LEU A 39 19.14 -12.40 -21.76
C LEU A 39 19.01 -13.83 -22.30
N SER A 40 18.63 -14.75 -21.42
CA SER A 40 18.29 -16.12 -21.82
C SER A 40 17.07 -16.13 -22.76
N PRO A 41 16.88 -17.19 -23.56
CA PRO A 41 15.66 -17.36 -24.36
C PRO A 41 14.38 -17.27 -23.53
N GLU A 42 14.39 -17.80 -22.31
CA GLU A 42 13.26 -17.79 -21.37
C GLU A 42 12.94 -16.36 -20.89
N ASP A 43 13.96 -15.59 -20.51
CA ASP A 43 13.81 -14.19 -20.10
C ASP A 43 13.26 -13.33 -21.26
N LYS A 44 13.78 -13.54 -22.48
CA LYS A 44 13.28 -12.87 -23.69
C LYS A 44 11.82 -13.23 -23.96
N ALA A 45 11.45 -14.49 -23.81
CA ALA A 45 10.06 -14.95 -23.97
C ALA A 45 9.13 -14.31 -22.93
N GLU A 46 9.56 -14.25 -21.66
CA GLU A 46 8.77 -13.61 -20.61
C GLU A 46 8.57 -12.11 -20.88
N LEU A 47 9.62 -11.39 -21.30
CA LEU A 47 9.52 -9.98 -21.65
C LEU A 47 8.59 -9.74 -22.83
N ARG A 48 8.59 -10.61 -23.85
CA ARG A 48 7.63 -10.54 -24.98
C ARG A 48 6.20 -10.72 -24.50
N GLU A 49 5.92 -11.70 -23.64
CA GLU A 49 4.58 -11.93 -23.09
C GLU A 49 4.11 -10.77 -22.20
N ARG A 50 5.02 -10.16 -21.43
CA ARG A 50 4.73 -8.92 -20.68
C ARG A 50 4.38 -7.78 -21.63
N LEU A 51 5.13 -7.60 -22.71
CA LEU A 51 4.86 -6.56 -23.72
C LEU A 51 3.52 -6.79 -24.42
N LYS A 52 3.19 -8.04 -24.77
CA LYS A 52 1.89 -8.41 -25.34
C LYS A 52 0.74 -8.04 -24.40
N ARG A 53 0.85 -8.41 -23.12
CA ARG A 53 -0.12 -8.00 -22.09
C ARG A 53 -0.22 -6.48 -21.97
N TRP A 54 0.90 -5.77 -21.94
CA TRP A 54 0.94 -4.30 -21.90
C TRP A 54 0.18 -3.70 -23.08
N LYS A 55 0.45 -4.16 -24.30
CA LYS A 55 -0.21 -3.68 -25.53
C LYS A 55 -1.71 -3.98 -25.54
N ALA A 56 -2.14 -5.09 -24.94
CA ALA A 56 -3.54 -5.48 -24.85
C ALA A 56 -4.34 -4.73 -23.77
N MET A 57 -3.69 -3.88 -22.95
CA MET A 57 -4.39 -3.13 -21.91
C MET A 57 -5.12 -1.89 -22.44
N PRO A 58 -6.28 -1.53 -21.86
CA PRO A 58 -6.95 -0.27 -22.14
C PRO A 58 -6.00 0.93 -22.00
N ALA A 59 -6.19 1.96 -22.82
CA ALA A 59 -5.33 3.14 -22.84
C ALA A 59 -5.29 3.84 -21.48
N GLU A 60 -6.45 3.93 -20.82
CA GLU A 60 -6.63 4.51 -19.49
C GLU A 60 -5.80 3.75 -18.46
N LYS A 61 -5.79 2.41 -18.55
CA LYS A 61 -5.03 1.57 -17.64
C LYS A 61 -3.53 1.76 -17.82
N ARG A 62 -3.07 1.83 -19.07
CA ARG A 62 -1.66 2.14 -19.38
C ARG A 62 -1.27 3.51 -18.84
N GLN A 63 -2.13 4.50 -19.00
CA GLN A 63 -1.91 5.86 -18.50
C GLN A 63 -1.78 5.90 -16.97
N GLU A 64 -2.67 5.23 -16.22
CA GLU A 64 -2.56 5.12 -14.75
C GLU A 64 -1.19 4.57 -14.30
N ILE A 65 -0.64 3.61 -15.05
CA ILE A 65 0.63 2.97 -14.73
C ILE A 65 1.80 3.88 -15.05
N LEU A 66 1.75 4.61 -16.16
CA LEU A 66 2.76 5.60 -16.53
C LEU A 66 2.83 6.71 -15.48
N GLU A 67 1.68 7.22 -15.02
CA GLU A 67 1.63 8.22 -13.93
C GLU A 67 2.18 7.67 -12.61
N ALA A 68 1.84 6.42 -12.26
CA ALA A 68 2.39 5.78 -11.08
C ALA A 68 3.91 5.63 -11.16
N ALA A 69 4.44 5.28 -12.34
CA ALA A 69 5.88 5.19 -12.57
C ALA A 69 6.56 6.56 -12.44
N GLN A 70 6.01 7.60 -13.04
CA GLN A 70 6.53 8.97 -12.91
C GLN A 70 6.58 9.42 -11.44
N LYS A 71 5.50 9.18 -10.68
CA LYS A 71 5.45 9.48 -9.25
C LYS A 71 6.54 8.73 -8.47
N LEU A 72 6.76 7.45 -8.77
CA LEU A 72 7.82 6.65 -8.13
C LEU A 72 9.23 7.14 -8.48
N HIS A 73 9.46 7.58 -9.72
CA HIS A 73 10.73 8.16 -10.14
C HIS A 73 11.00 9.51 -9.49
N ALA A 74 9.97 10.29 -9.21
CA ALA A 74 10.07 11.57 -8.50
C ALA A 74 10.32 11.41 -6.98
N LEU A 75 10.22 10.19 -6.42
CA LEU A 75 10.55 9.94 -5.02
C LEU A 75 12.06 9.92 -4.77
N GLU A 76 12.44 10.37 -3.57
CA GLU A 76 13.80 10.25 -3.06
C GLU A 76 14.26 8.78 -2.99
N PRO A 77 15.56 8.48 -3.10
CA PRO A 77 16.05 7.10 -3.16
C PRO A 77 15.57 6.21 -2.01
N ARG A 78 15.52 6.75 -0.79
CA ARG A 78 15.05 6.03 0.41
C ARG A 78 13.55 5.72 0.35
N GLU A 79 12.76 6.65 -0.17
CA GLU A 79 11.32 6.50 -0.30
C GLU A 79 10.99 5.50 -1.41
N ARG A 80 11.74 5.55 -2.51
CA ARG A 80 11.69 4.55 -3.57
C ARG A 80 11.96 3.16 -3.02
N GLU A 81 13.01 2.97 -2.21
CA GLU A 81 13.29 1.67 -1.60
C GLU A 81 12.17 1.20 -0.65
N ALA A 82 11.59 2.10 0.14
CA ALA A 82 10.45 1.74 0.99
C ALA A 82 9.23 1.25 0.18
N VAL A 83 8.99 1.83 -1.00
CA VAL A 83 7.96 1.34 -1.93
C VAL A 83 8.32 -0.04 -2.47
N ARG A 84 9.59 -0.26 -2.84
CA ARG A 84 10.10 -1.56 -3.31
C ARG A 84 9.95 -2.66 -2.25
N ASP A 85 10.34 -2.39 -1.00
CA ASP A 85 10.16 -3.29 0.13
C ASP A 85 8.70 -3.68 0.35
N SER A 86 7.81 -2.68 0.26
CA SER A 86 6.37 -2.88 0.39
C SER A 86 5.83 -3.76 -0.73
N PHE A 87 6.34 -3.58 -1.95
CA PHE A 87 5.99 -4.44 -3.08
C PHE A 87 6.54 -5.87 -2.93
N ARG A 88 7.78 -6.06 -2.48
CA ARG A 88 8.34 -7.39 -2.22
C ARG A 88 7.49 -8.16 -1.19
N ARG A 89 7.09 -7.49 -0.10
CA ARG A 89 6.14 -8.06 0.88
C ARG A 89 4.79 -8.39 0.26
N TYR A 90 4.25 -7.51 -0.58
CA TYR A 90 2.98 -7.75 -1.27
C TYR A 90 3.03 -9.01 -2.17
N ARG A 91 4.12 -9.22 -2.91
CA ARG A 91 4.31 -10.43 -3.73
C ARG A 91 4.34 -11.70 -2.89
N GLY A 92 4.91 -11.63 -1.69
CA GLY A 92 4.96 -12.76 -0.74
C GLY A 92 3.61 -13.19 -0.18
N PHE A 93 2.56 -12.35 -0.27
CA PHE A 93 1.23 -12.75 0.16
C PHE A 93 0.56 -13.76 -0.78
N GLY A 94 -0.21 -14.69 -0.21
CA GLY A 94 -1.00 -15.65 -0.96
C GLY A 94 -2.10 -14.99 -1.83
N PRO A 95 -2.65 -15.72 -2.81
CA PRO A 95 -3.64 -15.16 -3.75
C PRO A 95 -4.88 -14.59 -3.06
N ARG A 96 -5.35 -15.23 -1.98
CA ARG A 96 -6.50 -14.77 -1.18
C ARG A 96 -6.23 -13.43 -0.50
N ASP A 97 -5.06 -13.27 0.10
CA ASP A 97 -4.66 -12.03 0.79
C ASP A 97 -4.50 -10.89 -0.20
N ARG A 98 -3.83 -11.15 -1.34
CA ARG A 98 -3.69 -10.15 -2.41
C ARG A 98 -5.04 -9.72 -2.97
N ALA A 99 -5.99 -10.66 -3.13
CA ALA A 99 -7.34 -10.34 -3.56
C ALA A 99 -8.09 -9.48 -2.53
N ARG A 100 -7.97 -9.78 -1.23
CA ARG A 100 -8.53 -8.95 -0.16
C ARG A 100 -7.93 -7.53 -0.18
N MET A 101 -6.61 -7.41 -0.30
CA MET A 101 -5.94 -6.11 -0.36
C MET A 101 -6.39 -5.28 -1.56
N ARG A 102 -6.53 -5.91 -2.74
CA ARG A 102 -7.06 -5.24 -3.94
C ARG A 102 -8.47 -4.71 -3.71
N ARG A 103 -9.39 -5.55 -3.22
CA ARG A 103 -10.76 -5.10 -2.90
C ARG A 103 -10.79 -3.93 -1.92
N ASN A 104 -10.04 -4.02 -0.82
CA ASN A 104 -9.99 -2.94 0.17
C ASN A 104 -9.46 -1.63 -0.43
N TYR A 105 -8.50 -1.73 -1.35
CA TYR A 105 -7.98 -0.57 -2.06
C TYR A 105 -8.97 0.02 -3.06
N ASP A 106 -9.69 -0.82 -3.80
CA ASP A 106 -10.72 -0.38 -4.74
C ASP A 106 -11.85 0.37 -4.01
N GLU A 107 -12.27 -0.15 -2.85
CA GLU A 107 -13.21 0.54 -1.96
C GLU A 107 -12.64 1.86 -1.44
N PHE A 108 -11.37 1.88 -1.01
CA PHE A 108 -10.71 3.11 -0.59
C PHE A 108 -10.65 4.17 -1.70
N ARG A 109 -10.44 3.78 -2.96
CA ARG A 109 -10.40 4.73 -4.09
C ARG A 109 -11.73 5.41 -4.34
N LYS A 110 -12.84 4.70 -4.11
CA LYS A 110 -14.22 5.19 -4.27
C LYS A 110 -14.62 6.20 -3.17
N LEU A 111 -13.89 6.25 -2.06
CA LEU A 111 -14.20 7.19 -0.98
C LEU A 111 -14.00 8.65 -1.42
N PRO A 112 -14.81 9.58 -0.89
CA PRO A 112 -14.61 11.02 -1.08
C PRO A 112 -13.19 11.46 -0.66
N PRO A 113 -12.62 12.51 -1.27
CA PRO A 113 -11.27 12.98 -0.97
C PRO A 113 -10.99 13.21 0.52
N ASP A 114 -11.93 13.79 1.25
CA ASP A 114 -11.78 14.10 2.68
C ASP A 114 -11.72 12.83 3.53
N GLU A 115 -12.55 11.84 3.23
CA GLU A 115 -12.55 10.58 3.97
C GLU A 115 -11.26 9.80 3.67
N ARG A 116 -10.78 9.82 2.41
CA ARG A 116 -9.46 9.26 2.08
C ARG A 116 -8.34 9.94 2.87
N HIS A 117 -8.37 11.27 2.99
CA HIS A 117 -7.38 12.03 3.75
C HIS A 117 -7.42 11.67 5.24
N ARG A 118 -8.63 11.57 5.82
CA ARG A 118 -8.82 11.14 7.20
C ARG A 118 -8.24 9.75 7.45
N LEU A 119 -8.54 8.79 6.58
CA LEU A 119 -8.02 7.43 6.70
C LEU A 119 -6.50 7.37 6.55
N LYS A 120 -5.92 8.14 5.62
CA LYS A 120 -4.46 8.27 5.49
C LYS A 120 -3.83 8.81 6.78
N LYS A 121 -4.39 9.85 7.38
CA LYS A 121 -3.91 10.40 8.67
C LYS A 121 -3.98 9.36 9.79
N LEU A 122 -5.07 8.59 9.87
CA LEU A 122 -5.20 7.52 10.87
C LEU A 122 -4.16 6.41 10.64
N ALA A 123 -3.93 6.02 9.39
CA ALA A 123 -2.93 5.03 9.04
C ALA A 123 -1.50 5.49 9.38
N MET A 124 -1.17 6.77 9.12
CA MET A 124 0.11 7.36 9.52
C MET A 124 0.30 7.32 11.03
N LYS A 125 -0.68 7.82 11.80
CA LYS A 125 -0.64 7.77 13.27
C LYS A 125 -0.50 6.36 13.80
N PHE A 126 -1.22 5.39 13.21
CA PHE A 126 -1.08 3.99 13.57
C PHE A 126 0.33 3.47 13.30
N GLY A 127 0.92 3.83 12.16
CA GLY A 127 2.28 3.45 11.78
C GLY A 127 3.35 3.98 12.75
N GLU A 128 3.14 5.15 13.33
CA GLU A 128 4.00 5.81 14.31
C GLU A 128 3.97 5.16 15.70
N LEU A 129 2.91 4.41 16.03
CA LEU A 129 2.79 3.72 17.32
C LEU A 129 3.91 2.69 17.54
N SER A 130 4.33 2.55 18.79
CA SER A 130 5.22 1.46 19.22
C SER A 130 4.57 0.09 18.99
N PRO A 131 5.33 -1.00 18.88
CA PRO A 131 4.77 -2.35 18.76
C PRO A 131 3.79 -2.69 19.90
N GLU A 132 4.11 -2.26 21.12
CA GLU A 132 3.26 -2.48 22.30
C GLU A 132 1.95 -1.68 22.21
N ASP A 133 2.02 -0.41 21.82
CA ASP A 133 0.81 0.42 21.65
C ASP A 133 -0.07 -0.08 20.51
N LYS A 134 0.54 -0.60 19.43
CA LYS A 134 -0.21 -1.26 18.35
C LYS A 134 -0.94 -2.49 18.87
N ALA A 135 -0.28 -3.34 19.66
CA ALA A 135 -0.89 -4.52 20.24
C ALA A 135 -2.07 -4.16 21.15
N LYS A 136 -1.89 -3.20 22.07
CA LYS A 136 -2.96 -2.69 22.94
C LYS A 136 -4.13 -2.11 22.16
N LEU A 137 -3.86 -1.38 21.08
CA LEU A 137 -4.89 -0.81 20.22
C LEU A 137 -5.68 -1.89 19.47
N ILE A 138 -4.99 -2.87 18.88
CA ILE A 138 -5.62 -4.00 18.19
C ILE A 138 -6.47 -4.80 19.17
N GLU A 139 -5.96 -5.08 20.37
CA GLU A 139 -6.69 -5.79 21.41
C GLU A 139 -7.97 -5.04 21.81
N ARG A 140 -7.90 -3.71 21.98
CA ARG A 140 -9.08 -2.89 22.27
C ARG A 140 -10.11 -2.92 21.13
N ILE A 141 -9.66 -2.91 19.88
CA ILE A 141 -10.53 -2.99 18.70
C ILE A 141 -11.23 -4.36 18.66
N ASN A 142 -10.50 -5.45 18.91
CA ASN A 142 -11.06 -6.79 18.94
C ASN A 142 -12.10 -6.92 20.05
N ARG A 143 -11.76 -6.52 21.28
CA ARG A 143 -12.71 -6.50 22.41
C ARG A 143 -13.96 -5.70 22.06
N TRP A 144 -13.82 -4.52 21.46
CA TRP A 144 -14.97 -3.72 21.04
C TRP A 144 -15.84 -4.41 19.98
N ARG A 145 -15.23 -5.11 19.01
CA ARG A 145 -15.96 -5.83 17.97
C ARG A 145 -16.86 -6.91 18.57
N ASP A 146 -16.35 -7.61 19.56
CA ASP A 146 -17.01 -8.78 20.18
C ASP A 146 -18.13 -8.40 21.17
N LEU A 147 -18.24 -7.13 21.57
CA LEU A 147 -19.35 -6.65 22.41
C LEU A 147 -20.69 -6.64 21.66
N THR A 148 -21.77 -7.02 22.34
CA THR A 148 -23.15 -6.87 21.82
C THR A 148 -23.55 -5.40 21.71
N PRO A 149 -24.60 -5.06 20.93
CA PRO A 149 -25.11 -3.70 20.84
C PRO A 149 -25.44 -3.07 22.20
N GLU A 150 -26.05 -3.84 23.11
CA GLU A 150 -26.46 -3.42 24.46
C GLU A 150 -25.23 -3.14 25.32
N GLN A 151 -24.23 -4.02 25.26
CA GLN A 151 -22.94 -3.84 25.95
C GLN A 151 -22.20 -2.60 25.46
N LYS A 152 -22.17 -2.38 24.13
CA LYS A 152 -21.60 -1.16 23.52
C LYS A 152 -22.32 0.10 24.01
N GLN A 153 -23.66 0.08 24.09
CA GLN A 153 -24.44 1.22 24.56
C GLN A 153 -24.19 1.52 26.04
N LYS A 154 -24.15 0.49 26.89
CA LYS A 154 -23.83 0.64 28.32
C LYS A 154 -22.44 1.24 28.53
N LEU A 155 -21.45 0.74 27.78
CA LEU A 155 -20.08 1.24 27.85
C LEU A 155 -19.98 2.70 27.38
N ARG A 156 -20.68 3.08 26.30
CA ARG A 156 -20.76 4.48 25.83
C ARG A 156 -21.36 5.41 26.88
N LYS A 157 -22.46 5.00 27.53
CA LYS A 157 -23.10 5.77 28.61
C LYS A 157 -22.12 5.97 29.77
N ARG A 158 -21.42 4.91 30.20
CA ARG A 158 -20.42 4.98 31.27
C ARG A 158 -19.26 5.93 30.94
N ILE A 159 -18.74 5.87 29.71
CA ILE A 159 -17.66 6.77 29.26
C ILE A 159 -18.15 8.23 29.23
N ARG A 160 -19.37 8.47 28.77
CA ARG A 160 -19.98 9.82 28.73
C ARG A 160 -20.13 10.39 30.15
N ALA A 161 -20.72 9.63 31.07
CA ALA A 161 -20.90 10.06 32.46
C ALA A 161 -19.57 10.38 33.14
N ARG A 162 -18.53 9.55 32.93
CA ARG A 162 -17.19 9.79 33.49
C ARG A 162 -16.51 11.04 32.94
N ARG A 163 -16.80 11.42 31.68
CA ARG A 163 -16.28 12.66 31.09
C ARG A 163 -17.00 13.90 31.62
N GLN A 164 -18.29 13.78 31.94
CA GLN A 164 -19.11 14.89 32.46
C GLN A 164 -18.91 15.13 33.96
N GLY A 165 -18.55 14.10 34.74
CA GLY A 165 -18.25 14.25 36.18
C GLY A 165 -16.80 14.61 36.51
N ASN A 166 -15.94 14.77 35.50
CA ASN A 166 -14.55 15.22 35.63
C ASN A 166 -14.35 16.64 35.09
N GLN A 167 -15.45 17.36 34.85
CA GLN A 167 -15.52 18.80 34.57
C GLN A 167 -16.19 19.46 35.77
#